data_AF-A0A645HTJ6-F1
#
_entry.id   AF-A0A645HTJ6-F1
#
_cell.length_a   1.000
_cell.length_b   1.000
_cell.length_c   1.000
_cell.angle_alpha   90.00
_cell.angle_beta   90.00
_cell.angle_gamma   90.00
#
_symmetry.space_group_name_H-M   'P 1'
#
loop_
_entity.id
_entity.type
_entity.pdbx_description
1 polymer ?
#
loop_
_entity_poly.entity_id
_entity_poly.type
_entity_poly.pdbx_seq_one_letter_code
_entity_poly.pdbx_strand_id
1 'polypeptide(L)'
;MDYTLISAEACAAERPAQFDVVTCMEMLEHVPDPASTIAACARLVKPGGHVFFSTLNRNLKSYALAIIGAEYLLKLLPKGTHDYAKFIKPSELSRHCRNAGLNPTELIGMSYNPLTKVYSLGRDTDVNYLIHTTRN
;
A
#
# COMPACT_ATOMS: atom_id res chain seq x y z
N MET A 1 19.33 -10.07 9.95
CA MET A 1 18.17 -9.17 9.74
C MET A 1 17.86 -8.58 11.09
N ASP A 2 17.86 -7.25 11.18
CA ASP A 2 17.40 -6.56 12.39
C ASP A 2 15.88 -6.42 12.30
N TYR A 3 15.17 -7.13 13.18
CA TYR A 3 13.72 -7.08 13.27
C TYR A 3 13.32 -6.37 14.56
N THR A 4 12.30 -5.52 14.49
CA THR A 4 11.74 -4.85 15.66
C THR A 4 10.22 -4.89 15.59
N LEU A 5 9.58 -5.38 16.65
CA LEU A 5 8.13 -5.40 16.78
C LEU A 5 7.67 -4.07 17.41
N ILE A 6 7.50 -3.04 16.58
CA ILE A 6 7.00 -1.72 16.97
C ILE A 6 6.12 -1.14 15.85
N SER A 7 5.32 -0.13 16.16
CA SER A 7 4.58 0.60 15.13
C SER A 7 5.49 1.49 14.29
N ALA A 8 5.04 1.86 13.08
CA ALA A 8 5.75 2.80 12.23
C ALA A 8 5.90 4.16 12.93
N GLU A 9 4.87 4.60 13.67
CA GLU A 9 4.83 5.86 14.42
C GLU A 9 5.89 5.90 15.51
N ALA A 10 6.01 4.83 16.31
CA ALA A 10 7.01 4.71 17.35
C ALA A 10 8.42 4.66 16.75
N CYS A 11 8.60 3.86 15.69
CA CYS A 11 9.88 3.80 14.96
C CYS A 11 10.27 5.19 14.44
N ALA A 12 9.32 5.93 13.88
CA ALA A 12 9.55 7.28 13.36
C ALA A 12 9.90 8.26 14.48
N ALA A 13 9.36 8.11 15.69
CA ALA A 13 9.73 8.91 16.86
C ALA A 13 11.18 8.66 17.30
N GLU A 14 11.62 7.40 17.29
CA GLU A 14 12.98 6.99 17.69
C GLU A 14 14.04 7.27 16.61
N ARG A 15 13.67 7.11 15.34
CA ARG A 15 14.59 7.06 14.20
C ARG A 15 14.16 7.97 13.04
N PRO A 16 13.93 9.27 13.27
CA PRO A 16 13.54 10.19 12.20
C PRO A 16 14.68 10.34 11.18
N ALA A 17 14.33 10.39 9.90
CA ALA A 17 15.24 10.62 8.78
C ALA A 17 16.47 9.69 8.76
N GLN A 18 16.29 8.42 9.15
CA GLN A 18 17.39 7.45 9.19
C GLN A 18 17.52 6.64 7.89
N PHE A 19 16.44 6.50 7.14
CA PHE A 19 16.38 5.57 6.01
C PHE A 19 16.44 6.30 4.66
N ASP A 20 17.23 5.80 3.72
CA ASP A 20 17.23 6.30 2.33
C ASP A 20 15.97 5.85 1.57
N VAL A 21 15.45 4.68 1.93
CA VAL A 21 14.24 4.07 1.34
C VAL A 21 13.35 3.48 2.43
N VAL A 22 12.05 3.71 2.34
CA VAL A 22 11.02 3.10 3.19
C VAL A 22 9.99 2.40 2.30
N THR A 23 9.64 1.16 2.64
CA THR A 23 8.61 0.37 1.92
C THR A 23 7.51 -0.05 2.89
N CYS A 24 6.27 0.27 2.58
CA CYS A 24 5.10 -0.15 3.34
C CYS A 24 4.14 -0.91 2.40
N MET A 25 4.29 -2.23 2.34
CA MET A 25 3.64 -3.08 1.35
C MET A 25 2.48 -3.86 1.96
N GLU A 26 1.30 -3.84 1.32
CA GLU A 26 0.10 -4.64 1.66
C GLU A 26 -0.29 -4.54 3.15
N MET A 27 -0.26 -3.32 3.70
CA MET A 27 -0.41 -3.10 5.14
C MET A 27 -1.39 -1.97 5.49
N LEU A 28 -1.54 -0.96 4.63
CA LEU A 28 -2.30 0.25 4.94
C LEU A 28 -3.81 0.00 5.14
N GLU A 29 -4.37 -1.02 4.49
CA GLU A 29 -5.76 -1.45 4.67
C GLU A 29 -6.03 -2.16 6.01
N HIS A 30 -4.97 -2.49 6.76
CA HIS A 30 -5.05 -3.21 8.03
C HIS A 30 -4.83 -2.31 9.24
N VAL A 31 -4.46 -1.04 9.04
CA VAL A 31 -4.26 -0.08 10.13
C VAL A 31 -5.51 0.73 10.42
N PRO A 32 -5.71 1.18 11.68
CA PRO A 32 -6.86 2.02 12.03
C PRO A 32 -6.79 3.41 11.39
N ASP A 33 -5.59 3.97 11.20
CA ASP A 33 -5.38 5.27 10.56
C ASP A 33 -4.22 5.20 9.53
N PRO A 34 -4.53 5.01 8.23
CA PRO A 34 -3.53 4.98 7.18
C PRO A 34 -2.75 6.29 7.06
N ALA A 35 -3.37 7.44 7.35
CA ALA A 35 -2.73 8.75 7.22
C ALA A 35 -1.59 8.90 8.24
N SER A 36 -1.82 8.45 9.48
CA SER A 36 -0.78 8.39 10.52
C SER A 36 0.42 7.56 10.08
N THR A 37 0.17 6.36 9.55
CA THR A 37 1.26 5.46 9.11
C THR A 37 2.04 6.05 7.93
N ILE A 38 1.36 6.70 6.97
CA ILE A 38 2.03 7.40 5.85
C ILE A 38 2.91 8.55 6.36
N ALA A 39 2.42 9.34 7.32
CA ALA A 39 3.20 10.40 7.95
C ALA A 39 4.41 9.87 8.71
N ALA A 40 4.27 8.70 9.36
CA ALA A 40 5.39 8.02 10.00
C ALA A 40 6.46 7.59 8.97
N CYS A 41 6.05 6.98 7.85
CA CYS A 41 6.97 6.63 6.76
C CYS A 41 7.68 7.87 6.19
N ALA A 42 6.97 8.98 6.02
CA ALA A 42 7.56 10.25 5.59
C ALA A 42 8.58 10.79 6.60
N ARG A 43 8.35 10.61 7.90
CA ARG A 43 9.29 11.02 8.96
C ARG A 43 10.52 10.11 9.03
N LEU A 44 10.38 8.81 8.77
CA LEU A 44 11.46 7.81 8.77
C LEU A 44 12.46 8.03 7.64
N VAL A 45 11.97 8.41 6.44
CA VAL A 45 12.82 8.60 5.27
C VAL A 45 13.60 9.91 5.34
N LYS A 46 14.85 9.93 4.86
CA LYS A 46 15.66 11.15 4.73
C LYS A 46 15.04 12.15 3.74
N PRO A 47 15.30 13.46 3.87
CA PRO A 47 15.07 14.40 2.77
C PRO A 47 15.78 13.92 1.49
N GLY A 48 15.11 13.99 0.35
CA GLY A 48 15.55 13.40 -0.92
C GLY A 48 15.36 11.88 -1.04
N GLY A 49 14.96 11.18 0.03
CA GLY A 49 14.77 9.74 0.02
C GLY A 49 13.42 9.29 -0.56
N HIS A 50 13.24 7.98 -0.67
CA HIS A 50 12.12 7.36 -1.38
C HIS A 50 11.18 6.61 -0.44
N VAL A 51 9.87 6.73 -0.68
CA VAL A 51 8.87 5.91 0.01
C VAL A 51 7.97 5.23 -0.99
N PHE A 52 7.81 3.92 -0.81
CA PHE A 52 6.93 3.08 -1.62
C PHE A 52 5.77 2.56 -0.77
N PHE A 53 4.57 2.58 -1.34
CA PHE A 53 3.41 1.95 -0.74
C PHE A 53 2.74 1.01 -1.74
N SER A 54 2.17 -0.09 -1.26
CA SER A 54 1.30 -0.97 -2.04
C SER A 54 0.05 -1.33 -1.25
N THR A 55 -1.08 -1.44 -1.92
CA THR A 55 -2.36 -1.79 -1.32
C THR A 55 -3.39 -2.17 -2.39
N LEU A 56 -4.51 -2.73 -1.96
CA LEU A 56 -5.66 -3.03 -2.81
C LEU A 56 -6.49 -1.77 -3.10
N ASN A 57 -6.90 -1.62 -4.37
CA ASN A 57 -7.77 -0.52 -4.78
C ASN A 57 -9.22 -0.79 -4.36
N ARG A 58 -9.88 0.22 -3.81
CA ARG A 58 -11.31 0.17 -3.47
C ARG A 58 -12.19 0.33 -4.70
N ASN A 59 -12.45 -0.75 -5.43
CA ASN A 59 -13.51 -0.81 -6.43
C ASN A 59 -14.18 -2.20 -6.56
N LEU A 60 -15.32 -2.23 -7.29
CA LEU A 60 -16.12 -3.45 -7.47
C LEU A 60 -15.34 -4.59 -8.12
N LYS A 61 -14.33 -4.30 -8.97
CA LYS A 61 -13.50 -5.33 -9.59
C LYS A 61 -12.59 -5.97 -8.55
N SER A 62 -11.93 -5.20 -7.69
CA SER A 62 -11.11 -5.73 -6.59
C SER A 62 -11.95 -6.55 -5.61
N TYR A 63 -13.17 -6.07 -5.30
CA TYR A 63 -14.13 -6.83 -4.50
C TYR A 63 -14.49 -8.17 -5.15
N ALA A 64 -14.86 -8.16 -6.44
CA ALA A 64 -15.22 -9.37 -7.15
C ALA A 64 -14.05 -10.35 -7.29
N LEU A 65 -12.84 -9.86 -7.61
CA LEU A 65 -11.67 -10.72 -7.81
C LEU A 65 -11.16 -11.30 -6.49
N ALA A 66 -11.06 -10.48 -5.43
CA ALA A 66 -10.54 -10.89 -4.13
C ALA A 66 -11.55 -11.73 -3.34
N ILE A 67 -12.83 -11.36 -3.33
CA ILE A 67 -13.85 -12.03 -2.49
C ILE A 67 -14.55 -13.13 -3.28
N ILE A 68 -15.13 -12.83 -4.46
CA ILE A 68 -15.90 -13.85 -5.22
C ILE A 68 -14.95 -14.92 -5.78
N GLY A 69 -13.77 -14.52 -6.26
CA GLY A 69 -12.73 -15.45 -6.70
C GLY A 69 -12.20 -16.35 -5.57
N ALA A 70 -11.62 -15.76 -4.52
CA ALA A 70 -10.91 -16.53 -3.49
C ALA A 70 -11.81 -17.17 -2.43
N GLU A 71 -12.87 -16.49 -1.95
CA GLU A 71 -13.77 -17.02 -0.91
C GLU A 71 -14.87 -17.92 -1.50
N TYR A 72 -15.49 -17.55 -2.63
CA TYR A 72 -16.69 -18.24 -3.15
C TYR A 72 -16.40 -19.28 -4.23
N LEU A 73 -15.52 -19.00 -5.18
CA LEU A 73 -15.18 -19.93 -6.28
C LEU A 73 -14.07 -20.91 -5.90
N LEU A 74 -12.99 -20.42 -5.29
CA LEU A 74 -11.81 -21.24 -4.97
C LEU A 74 -11.79 -21.78 -3.53
N LYS A 75 -12.66 -21.29 -2.64
CA LYS A 75 -12.73 -21.67 -1.20
C LYS A 75 -11.39 -21.61 -0.46
N LEU A 76 -10.51 -20.69 -0.84
CA LEU A 76 -9.17 -20.57 -0.27
C LEU A 76 -9.16 -19.83 1.08
N LEU A 77 -10.22 -19.05 1.38
CA LEU A 77 -10.31 -18.24 2.61
C LEU A 77 -11.71 -18.32 3.25
N PRO A 78 -11.83 -18.14 4.59
CA PRO A 78 -13.11 -18.08 5.28
C PRO A 78 -13.99 -16.94 4.76
N LYS A 79 -15.31 -17.14 4.79
CA LYS A 79 -16.28 -16.11 4.36
C LYS A 79 -16.22 -14.88 5.26
N GLY A 80 -16.17 -13.69 4.66
CA GLY A 80 -16.23 -12.42 5.38
C GLY A 80 -14.88 -11.95 5.92
N THR A 81 -13.77 -12.43 5.35
CA THR A 81 -12.42 -12.05 5.78
C THR A 81 -12.04 -10.64 5.29
N HIS A 82 -12.69 -10.14 4.23
CA HIS A 82 -12.37 -8.85 3.63
C HIS A 82 -13.44 -7.79 3.88
N ASP A 83 -13.10 -6.79 4.71
CA ASP A 83 -13.88 -5.57 4.89
C ASP A 83 -13.54 -4.57 3.77
N TYR A 84 -14.37 -4.56 2.73
CA TYR A 84 -14.23 -3.70 1.56
C TYR A 84 -14.16 -2.20 1.88
N ALA A 85 -14.65 -1.75 3.04
CA ALA A 85 -14.57 -0.36 3.44
C ALA A 85 -13.13 0.11 3.69
N LYS A 86 -12.21 -0.81 3.97
CA LYS A 86 -10.82 -0.52 4.36
C LYS A 86 -9.86 -0.34 3.20
N PHE A 87 -10.27 -0.64 1.97
CA PHE A 87 -9.44 -0.39 0.80
C PHE A 87 -9.28 1.11 0.53
N ILE A 88 -8.11 1.50 0.04
CA ILE A 88 -7.76 2.90 -0.18
C ILE A 88 -7.82 3.16 -1.68
N LYS A 89 -8.43 4.28 -2.09
CA LYS A 89 -8.37 4.69 -3.50
C LYS A 89 -6.99 5.31 -3.80
N PRO A 90 -6.44 5.15 -5.02
CA PRO A 90 -5.19 5.79 -5.41
C PRO A 90 -5.14 7.31 -5.15
N SER A 91 -6.27 8.00 -5.36
CA SER A 91 -6.39 9.43 -5.10
C SER A 91 -6.37 9.80 -3.61
N GLU A 92 -6.92 8.94 -2.75
CA GLU A 92 -6.85 9.10 -1.30
C GLU A 92 -5.42 8.91 -0.82
N LEU A 93 -4.76 7.82 -1.25
CA LEU A 93 -3.36 7.58 -0.89
C LEU A 93 -2.46 8.73 -1.34
N SER A 94 -2.60 9.17 -2.59
CA SER A 94 -1.84 10.30 -3.13
C SER A 94 -2.06 11.59 -2.34
N ARG A 95 -3.28 11.83 -1.84
CA ARG A 95 -3.58 12.98 -0.98
C ARG A 95 -2.91 12.86 0.38
N HIS A 96 -2.95 11.69 1.01
CA HIS A 96 -2.26 11.44 2.27
C HIS A 96 -0.74 11.63 2.13
N CYS A 97 -0.14 11.13 1.04
CA CYS A 97 1.29 11.34 0.74
C CYS A 97 1.63 12.85 0.67
N ARG A 98 0.87 13.63 -0.10
CA ARG A 98 1.10 15.08 -0.20
C ARG A 98 0.95 15.79 1.14
N ASN A 99 -0.07 15.45 1.92
CA ASN A 99 -0.27 16.02 3.26
C ASN A 99 0.87 15.67 4.22
N ALA A 100 1.55 14.54 4.02
CA ALA A 100 2.71 14.11 4.79
C ALA A 100 4.05 14.71 4.28
N GLY A 101 4.03 15.57 3.26
CA GLY A 101 5.25 16.15 2.67
C GLY A 101 5.98 15.24 1.69
N LEU A 102 5.31 14.18 1.20
CA LEU A 102 5.82 13.33 0.12
C LEU A 102 5.27 13.80 -1.23
N ASN A 103 6.08 13.69 -2.27
CA ASN A 103 5.70 13.96 -3.64
C ASN A 103 5.49 12.65 -4.41
N PRO A 104 4.24 12.27 -4.75
CA PRO A 104 3.96 11.12 -5.61
C PRO A 104 4.54 11.31 -7.01
N THR A 105 5.38 10.38 -7.45
CA THR A 105 6.08 10.43 -8.75
C THR A 105 5.53 9.41 -9.75
N GLU A 106 5.13 8.24 -9.28
CA GLU A 106 4.62 7.18 -10.14
C GLU A 106 3.55 6.35 -9.43
N LEU A 107 2.53 5.94 -10.19
CA LEU A 107 1.48 5.03 -9.77
C LEU A 107 1.33 3.96 -10.85
N ILE A 108 1.54 2.70 -10.45
CA ILE A 108 1.38 1.53 -11.31
C ILE A 108 0.51 0.50 -10.60
N GLY A 109 -0.02 -0.48 -11.33
CA GLY A 109 -0.63 -1.65 -10.74
C GLY A 109 0.00 -2.94 -11.24
N MET A 110 -0.38 -4.02 -10.58
CA MET A 110 0.09 -5.36 -10.86
C MET A 110 -1.06 -6.22 -11.37
N SER A 111 -0.90 -6.76 -12.57
CA SER A 111 -1.88 -7.62 -13.23
C SER A 111 -1.35 -9.05 -13.34
N TYR A 112 -2.23 -10.03 -13.17
CA TYR A 112 -1.94 -11.45 -13.36
C TYR A 112 -2.62 -11.97 -14.63
N ASN A 113 -1.85 -12.57 -15.53
CA ASN A 113 -2.39 -13.27 -16.68
C ASN A 113 -2.57 -14.76 -16.35
N PRO A 114 -3.80 -15.29 -16.25
CA PRO A 114 -4.04 -16.68 -15.86
C PRO A 114 -3.64 -17.71 -16.94
N LEU A 115 -3.58 -17.30 -18.22
CA LEU A 115 -3.20 -18.19 -19.32
C LEU A 115 -1.68 -18.40 -19.34
N THR A 116 -0.91 -17.31 -19.24
CA THR A 116 0.55 -17.38 -19.22
C THR A 116 1.12 -17.62 -17.82
N LYS A 117 0.30 -17.42 -16.78
CA LYS A 117 0.67 -17.46 -15.35
C LYS A 117 1.76 -16.45 -14.98
N VAL A 118 1.80 -15.33 -15.67
CA VAL A 118 2.79 -14.26 -15.47
C VAL A 118 2.15 -13.07 -14.78
N TYR A 119 2.86 -12.53 -13.79
CA TYR A 119 2.58 -11.22 -13.22
C TYR A 119 3.31 -10.13 -14.01
N SER A 120 2.66 -8.99 -14.20
CA SER A 120 3.23 -7.85 -14.91
C SER A 120 2.86 -6.56 -14.20
N LEU A 121 3.78 -5.59 -14.23
CA LEU A 121 3.53 -4.23 -13.79
C LEU A 121 3.05 -3.40 -14.97
N GLY A 122 2.08 -2.53 -14.74
CA GLY A 122 1.50 -1.70 -15.79
C GLY A 122 0.74 -0.51 -15.23
N ARG A 123 0.07 0.21 -16.12
CA ARG A 123 -0.72 1.40 -15.77
C ARG A 123 -2.10 1.07 -15.20
N ASP A 124 -2.51 -0.19 -15.28
CA ASP A 124 -3.80 -0.64 -14.76
C ASP A 124 -3.73 -0.73 -13.23
N THR A 125 -4.31 0.27 -12.56
CA THR A 125 -4.40 0.35 -11.10
C THR A 125 -5.78 -0.09 -10.60
N ASP A 126 -6.58 -0.80 -11.42
CA ASP A 126 -7.95 -1.14 -11.06
C ASP A 126 -8.01 -2.08 -9.86
N VAL A 127 -7.13 -3.08 -9.73
CA VAL A 127 -7.27 -4.08 -8.64
C VAL A 127 -6.37 -3.75 -7.45
N ASN A 128 -5.12 -3.45 -7.72
CA ASN A 128 -4.10 -3.10 -6.75
C ASN A 128 -3.19 -2.05 -7.36
N TYR A 129 -2.41 -1.40 -6.52
CA TYR A 129 -1.47 -0.40 -7.00
C TYR A 129 -0.27 -0.26 -6.08
N LEU A 130 0.82 0.19 -6.70
CA LEU A 130 2.05 0.61 -6.05
C LEU A 130 2.24 2.09 -6.37
N ILE A 131 2.59 2.86 -5.35
CA ILE A 131 2.95 4.27 -5.51
C ILE A 131 4.41 4.47 -5.11
N HIS A 132 5.14 5.18 -5.97
CA HIS A 132 6.45 5.73 -5.66
C HIS A 132 6.30 7.18 -5.24
N THR A 133 7.00 7.57 -4.19
CA THR A 133 7.04 8.95 -3.72
C THR A 133 8.47 9.35 -3.33
N THR A 134 8.76 10.65 -3.38
CA THR A 134 10.00 11.24 -2.87
C THR A 134 9.71 12.22 -1.75
N ARG A 135 10.56 12.27 -0.73
CA ARG A 135 10.51 13.34 0.28
C ARG A 135 11.32 14.53 -0.23
N ASN A 136 10.71 15.69 -0.33
CA ASN A 136 11.42 16.94 -0.67
C ASN A 136 12.22 17.46 0.53
#